data_AF-A0A424LKQ1-F1
#
_entry.id   AF-A0A424LKQ1-F1
#
_cell.length_a   1.000
_cell.length_b   1.000
_cell.length_c   1.000
_cell.angle_alpha   90.00
_cell.angle_beta   90.00
_cell.angle_gamma   90.00
#
_symmetry.space_group_name_H-M   'P 1'
#
loop_
_entity.id
_entity.type
_entity.pdbx_description
1 polymer ?
#
loop_
_entity_poly.entity_id
_entity_poly.type
_entity_poly.pdbx_seq_one_letter_code
_entity_poly.pdbx_strand_id
1 'polypeptide(L)'
;MKTIIKGMALLFTVVMIGCGGKNEEKKEEGFSVQRKKAPTEKPVETNTTSNIKASERVDMTTIGVGPIKSVELGPDIDQAMVANGKQVYDQMCLACHRIGKKFIGPPPNGILERRTPEWVMNMILNPQEMVQQDPLAKELLQEFNGSPMSNQGLTEDQARAILEYFRTLK
;
A
#
# COMPACT_ATOMS: atom_id res chain seq x y z
N MET A 1 -26.22 13.60 -63.62
CA MET A 1 -24.79 13.81 -63.94
C MET A 1 -24.02 13.45 -62.67
N LYS A 2 -23.51 12.20 -62.53
CA LYS A 2 -22.08 11.78 -62.71
C LYS A 2 -21.10 12.65 -61.89
N THR A 3 -20.17 12.20 -61.03
CA THR A 3 -19.59 10.88 -60.66
C THR A 3 -18.59 11.09 -59.50
N ILE A 4 -18.72 10.34 -58.41
CA ILE A 4 -17.72 9.48 -57.72
C ILE A 4 -16.23 9.68 -58.09
N ILE A 5 -15.36 9.92 -57.09
CA ILE A 5 -13.92 9.59 -57.14
C ILE A 5 -13.51 8.86 -55.84
N LYS A 6 -13.02 7.62 -56.04
CA LYS A 6 -12.39 6.69 -55.08
C LYS A 6 -10.94 7.17 -54.83
N GLY A 7 -10.41 7.12 -53.61
CA GLY A 7 -9.74 5.94 -53.05
C GLY A 7 -8.27 5.86 -53.51
N MET A 8 -7.30 6.10 -52.62
CA MET A 8 -5.90 5.74 -52.85
C MET A 8 -5.23 5.33 -51.52
N ALA A 9 -5.33 4.05 -51.22
CA ALA A 9 -4.42 3.37 -50.30
C ALA A 9 -3.12 3.07 -51.07
N LEU A 10 -1.97 3.38 -50.47
CA LEU A 10 -0.67 3.09 -51.09
C LEU A 10 0.19 2.31 -50.09
N LEU A 11 0.21 1.00 -50.33
CA LEU A 11 1.01 -0.02 -49.71
C LEU A 11 2.41 0.02 -50.36
N PHE A 12 3.47 0.26 -49.59
CA PHE A 12 4.85 0.15 -50.09
C PHE A 12 5.57 -0.98 -49.34
N THR A 13 5.49 -2.18 -49.90
CA THR A 13 6.41 -3.28 -49.66
C THR A 13 7.50 -3.24 -50.73
N VAL A 14 8.76 -3.07 -50.35
CA VAL A 14 9.92 -3.38 -51.20
C VAL A 14 10.85 -4.29 -50.41
N VAL A 15 11.14 -5.43 -51.04
CA VAL A 15 11.90 -6.56 -50.53
C VAL A 15 13.07 -6.83 -51.50
N MET A 16 14.20 -7.21 -50.91
CA MET A 16 15.44 -7.81 -51.44
C MET A 16 16.39 -6.99 -52.34
N ILE A 17 17.67 -7.05 -51.94
CA ILE A 17 18.91 -7.49 -52.65
C ILE A 17 20.06 -7.15 -51.66
N GLY A 18 21.02 -7.97 -51.23
CA GLY A 18 21.61 -9.20 -51.76
C GLY A 18 23.10 -8.98 -52.06
N CYS A 19 24.03 -9.43 -51.20
CA CYS A 19 25.45 -9.76 -51.47
C CYS A 19 26.09 -10.22 -50.13
N GLY A 20 26.80 -11.34 -49.93
CA GLY A 20 27.55 -12.21 -50.83
C GLY A 20 29.05 -12.09 -50.53
N GLY A 21 29.59 -12.81 -49.54
CA GLY A 21 31.02 -12.84 -49.20
C GLY A 21 31.36 -13.90 -48.14
N LYS A 22 32.41 -14.68 -48.36
CA LYS A 22 32.66 -16.05 -47.86
C LYS A 22 33.74 -16.07 -46.76
N ASN A 23 33.48 -16.86 -45.70
CA ASN A 23 34.37 -17.52 -44.73
C ASN A 23 35.53 -16.76 -44.05
N GLU A 24 35.50 -16.69 -42.72
CA GLU A 24 36.54 -17.27 -41.83
C GLU A 24 36.06 -17.28 -40.35
N GLU A 25 36.54 -18.28 -39.62
CA GLU A 25 36.08 -18.76 -38.30
C GLU A 25 36.33 -17.79 -37.14
N LYS A 26 35.44 -17.75 -36.13
CA LYS A 26 35.75 -18.11 -34.72
C LYS A 26 34.64 -17.72 -33.73
N LYS A 27 34.31 -18.73 -32.92
CA LYS A 27 33.92 -18.73 -31.50
C LYS A 27 32.55 -18.19 -31.10
N GLU A 28 31.79 -19.17 -30.59
CA GLU A 28 30.82 -19.17 -29.49
C GLU A 28 30.98 -17.97 -28.53
N GLU A 29 29.94 -17.44 -27.88
CA GLU A 29 29.06 -18.13 -26.95
C GLU A 29 27.69 -17.41 -26.84
N GLY A 30 26.62 -18.19 -26.93
CA GLY A 30 25.26 -17.72 -26.68
C GLY A 30 25.00 -17.54 -25.19
N PHE A 31 24.79 -16.29 -24.76
CA PHE A 31 24.31 -15.98 -23.42
C PHE A 31 22.83 -16.39 -23.30
N SER A 32 22.59 -17.60 -22.80
CA SER A 32 21.28 -18.07 -22.34
C SER A 32 21.24 -17.96 -20.80
N VAL A 33 20.38 -17.09 -20.27
CA VAL A 33 20.20 -16.96 -18.82
C VAL A 33 19.35 -18.12 -18.32
N GLN A 34 20.01 -19.14 -17.79
CA GLN A 34 19.39 -20.18 -17.00
C GLN A 34 19.10 -19.67 -15.58
N ARG A 35 17.82 -19.63 -15.22
CA ARG A 35 17.35 -19.39 -13.84
C ARG A 35 17.81 -20.54 -12.93
N LYS A 36 18.81 -20.28 -12.09
CA LYS A 36 19.20 -21.19 -11.00
C LYS A 36 18.24 -21.05 -9.81
N LYS A 37 17.62 -22.17 -9.41
CA LYS A 37 17.13 -22.39 -8.04
C LYS A 37 18.33 -22.46 -7.09
N ALA A 38 18.20 -21.88 -5.90
CA ALA A 38 19.07 -22.17 -4.76
C ALA A 38 18.21 -22.64 -3.55
N PRO A 39 18.76 -23.45 -2.64
CA PRO A 39 18.00 -24.28 -1.70
C PRO A 39 18.03 -23.77 -0.24
N THR A 40 17.00 -24.19 0.51
CA THR A 40 16.95 -24.51 1.94
C THR A 40 17.15 -23.39 2.98
N GLU A 41 15.99 -22.88 3.38
CA GLU A 41 15.51 -22.50 4.73
C GLU A 41 16.37 -22.90 5.94
N LYS A 42 16.62 -21.90 6.81
CA LYS A 42 16.62 -22.09 8.27
C LYS A 42 15.22 -21.71 8.77
N PRO A 43 14.56 -22.52 9.64
CA PRO A 43 13.22 -22.20 10.12
C PRO A 43 13.30 -21.01 11.08
N VAL A 44 12.74 -19.86 10.68
CA VAL A 44 12.22 -18.90 11.64
C VAL A 44 10.81 -19.38 11.94
N GLU A 45 10.58 -19.73 13.20
CA GLU A 45 9.33 -20.23 13.75
C GLU A 45 8.14 -19.39 13.30
N THR A 46 7.50 -19.82 12.21
CA THR A 46 6.22 -19.29 11.76
C THR A 46 5.16 -20.04 12.55
N ASN A 47 5.01 -19.65 13.81
CA ASN A 47 3.94 -20.15 14.67
C ASN A 47 2.61 -19.52 14.19
N THR A 48 1.88 -20.29 13.38
CA THR A 48 0.42 -20.42 13.44
C THR A 48 -0.44 -19.18 13.14
N THR A 49 -0.20 -18.43 12.05
CA THR A 49 -1.18 -17.41 11.59
C THR A 49 -1.33 -17.26 10.07
N SER A 50 -1.21 -18.32 9.27
CA SER A 50 -1.18 -18.19 7.80
C SER A 50 -2.54 -17.92 7.12
N ASN A 51 -3.60 -17.56 7.86
CA ASN A 51 -4.94 -17.36 7.28
C ASN A 51 -5.70 -16.11 7.76
N ILE A 52 -5.10 -15.25 8.59
CA ILE A 52 -5.74 -14.01 9.06
C ILE A 52 -5.18 -12.82 8.26
N LYS A 53 -6.07 -11.98 7.74
CA LYS A 53 -5.70 -10.79 6.97
C LYS A 53 -4.93 -9.80 7.83
N ALA A 54 -4.02 -9.03 7.24
CA ALA A 54 -3.22 -8.04 7.96
C ALA A 54 -4.10 -7.03 8.71
N SER A 55 -5.19 -6.57 8.11
CA SER A 55 -6.17 -5.66 8.71
C SER A 55 -6.91 -6.22 9.93
N GLU A 56 -6.96 -7.55 10.08
CA GLU A 56 -7.69 -8.26 11.12
C GLU A 56 -6.77 -8.82 12.23
N ARG A 57 -5.48 -9.02 11.95
CA ARG A 57 -4.51 -9.49 12.96
C ARG A 57 -4.39 -8.50 14.11
N VAL A 58 -4.29 -9.00 15.34
CA VAL A 58 -4.03 -8.19 16.53
C VAL A 58 -2.53 -8.06 16.73
N ASP A 59 -2.04 -6.82 16.81
CA ASP A 59 -0.66 -6.52 17.21
C ASP A 59 -0.66 -5.31 18.14
N MET A 60 -0.45 -5.59 19.42
CA MET A 60 -0.41 -4.60 20.50
C MET A 60 1.02 -4.39 21.04
N THR A 61 2.03 -4.88 20.31
CA THR A 61 3.42 -4.89 20.79
C THR A 61 4.30 -3.83 20.14
N THR A 62 3.98 -3.44 18.90
CA THR A 62 4.69 -2.40 18.15
C THR A 62 3.96 -1.05 18.23
N ILE A 63 4.73 0.03 18.23
CA ILE A 63 4.24 1.41 18.03
C ILE A 63 4.48 1.92 16.61
N GLY A 64 5.07 1.09 15.75
CA GLY A 64 5.45 1.44 14.38
C GLY A 64 6.67 2.38 14.31
N VAL A 65 6.73 3.15 13.23
CA VAL A 65 7.81 4.08 12.89
C VAL A 65 7.24 5.49 12.71
N GLY A 66 7.57 6.39 13.64
CA GLY A 66 7.16 7.78 13.55
C GLY A 66 7.46 8.60 14.81
N PRO A 67 6.97 9.84 14.85
CA PRO A 67 7.27 10.78 15.93
C PRO A 67 6.60 10.42 17.26
N ILE A 68 5.50 9.67 17.24
CA ILE A 68 4.72 9.34 18.44
C ILE A 68 5.38 8.19 19.18
N LYS A 69 5.83 8.44 20.41
CA LYS A 69 6.53 7.48 21.26
C LYS A 69 5.69 6.93 22.40
N SER A 70 4.67 7.67 22.81
CA SER A 70 3.74 7.29 23.87
C SER A 70 2.45 8.09 23.72
N VAL A 71 1.31 7.45 24.00
CA VAL A 71 0.00 8.07 24.06
C VAL A 71 -0.73 7.58 25.30
N GLU A 72 -1.11 8.52 26.16
CA GLU A 72 -1.99 8.22 27.29
C GLU A 72 -3.44 8.42 26.88
N LEU A 73 -4.26 7.37 27.03
CA LEU A 73 -5.69 7.44 26.86
C LEU A 73 -6.35 7.51 28.24
N GLY A 74 -7.03 8.62 28.52
CA GLY A 74 -7.81 8.77 29.76
C GLY A 74 -8.93 7.73 29.85
N PRO A 75 -9.43 7.42 31.07
CA PRO A 75 -10.51 6.44 31.24
C PRO A 75 -11.80 6.89 30.55
N ASP A 76 -12.06 8.19 30.53
CA ASP A 76 -13.22 8.79 29.91
C ASP A 76 -12.95 9.22 28.47
N ILE A 77 -14.03 9.37 27.70
CA ILE A 77 -14.00 9.87 26.32
C ILE A 77 -14.23 11.38 26.36
N ASP A 78 -13.27 12.14 25.82
CA ASP A 78 -13.42 13.58 25.65
C ASP A 78 -14.33 13.86 24.43
N GLN A 79 -15.58 14.22 24.70
CA GLN A 79 -16.58 14.47 23.66
C GLN A 79 -16.24 15.66 22.75
N ALA A 80 -15.54 16.67 23.25
CA ALA A 80 -15.13 17.81 22.43
C ALA A 80 -14.02 17.40 21.45
N MET A 81 -13.06 16.61 21.93
CA MET A 81 -12.00 16.05 21.10
C MET A 81 -12.56 15.04 20.08
N VAL A 82 -13.54 14.21 20.45
CA VAL A 82 -14.29 13.35 19.51
C VAL A 82 -14.93 14.17 18.40
N ALA A 83 -15.63 15.26 18.73
CA ALA A 83 -16.29 16.10 17.74
C ALA A 83 -15.28 16.71 16.75
N ASN A 84 -14.15 17.22 17.27
CA ASN A 84 -13.05 17.73 16.44
C ASN A 84 -12.45 16.61 15.56
N GLY A 85 -12.15 15.45 16.15
CA GLY A 85 -11.59 14.30 15.46
C GLY A 85 -12.46 13.79 14.33
N LYS A 86 -13.78 13.76 14.55
CA LYS A 86 -14.76 13.42 13.52
C LYS A 86 -14.72 14.43 12.37
N GLN A 87 -14.66 15.73 12.65
CA GLN A 87 -14.58 16.76 11.61
C GLN A 87 -13.32 16.57 10.74
N VAL A 88 -12.17 16.33 11.38
CA VAL A 88 -10.91 16.10 10.64
C VAL A 88 -11.00 14.79 9.84
N TYR A 89 -11.54 13.71 10.43
CA TYR A 89 -11.73 12.44 9.73
C TYR A 89 -12.63 12.59 8.49
N ASP A 90 -13.72 13.35 8.62
CA ASP A 90 -14.65 13.59 7.51
C ASP A 90 -13.97 14.31 6.33
N GLN A 91 -13.05 15.23 6.63
CA GLN A 91 -12.32 16.00 5.61
C GLN A 91 -11.16 15.21 5.00
N MET A 92 -10.42 14.45 5.81
CA MET A 92 -9.10 13.94 5.43
C MET A 92 -9.07 12.43 5.16
N CYS A 93 -10.05 11.67 5.68
CA CYS A 93 -9.99 10.21 5.69
C CYS A 93 -11.12 9.56 4.88
N LEU A 94 -12.28 10.22 4.75
CA LEU A 94 -13.43 9.68 4.02
C LEU A 94 -13.22 9.55 2.50
N ALA A 95 -12.13 10.07 1.94
CA ALA A 95 -11.78 9.73 0.57
C ALA A 95 -11.46 8.22 0.42
N CYS A 96 -10.90 7.59 1.46
CA CYS A 96 -10.35 6.24 1.39
C CYS A 96 -10.94 5.25 2.40
N HIS A 97 -11.39 5.72 3.56
CA HIS A 97 -11.88 4.88 4.64
C HIS A 97 -13.41 4.97 4.77
N ARG A 98 -14.04 3.85 5.11
CA ARG A 98 -15.46 3.77 5.44
C ARG A 98 -15.64 3.10 6.79
N ILE A 99 -16.54 3.63 7.58
CA ILE A 99 -16.95 3.01 8.85
C ILE A 99 -17.73 1.73 8.50
N GLY A 100 -17.38 0.62 9.16
CA GLY A 100 -18.06 -0.67 9.08
C GLY A 100 -17.80 -1.50 7.82
N LYS A 101 -17.01 -1.02 6.84
CA LYS A 101 -16.72 -1.79 5.63
C LYS A 101 -15.37 -1.45 4.99
N LYS A 102 -14.78 -2.44 4.31
CA LYS A 102 -13.64 -2.26 3.41
C LYS A 102 -14.01 -1.27 2.28
N PHE A 103 -13.07 -0.40 1.95
CA PHE A 103 -13.14 0.47 0.77
C PHE A 103 -11.77 0.50 0.07
N ILE A 104 -11.19 1.69 -0.14
CA ILE A 104 -9.78 1.82 -0.60
C ILE A 104 -8.84 1.43 0.55
N GLY A 105 -9.15 1.87 1.77
CA GLY A 105 -8.47 1.46 2.99
C GLY A 105 -9.35 0.58 3.91
N PRO A 106 -8.76 0.05 5.01
CA PRO A 106 -9.49 -0.72 6.02
C PRO A 106 -10.51 0.14 6.77
N PRO A 107 -11.58 -0.45 7.32
CA PRO A 107 -12.46 0.27 8.24
C PRO A 107 -11.72 0.61 9.56
N PRO A 108 -11.94 1.80 10.15
CA PRO A 108 -11.30 2.19 11.42
C PRO A 108 -11.98 1.59 12.66
N ASN A 109 -13.14 0.95 12.52
CA ASN A 109 -13.89 0.35 13.63
C ASN A 109 -13.03 -0.66 14.40
N GLY A 110 -13.04 -0.53 15.74
CA GLY A 110 -12.29 -1.39 16.65
C GLY A 110 -10.77 -1.34 16.44
N ILE A 111 -10.21 -0.32 15.79
CA ILE A 111 -8.78 -0.30 15.48
C ILE A 111 -7.90 -0.40 16.73
N LEU A 112 -8.35 0.17 17.85
CA LEU A 112 -7.64 0.13 19.15
C LEU A 112 -7.73 -1.22 19.86
N GLU A 113 -8.54 -2.16 19.36
CA GLU A 113 -8.55 -3.55 19.84
C GLU A 113 -7.43 -4.37 19.18
N ARG A 114 -6.87 -3.87 18.08
CA ARG A 114 -5.89 -4.60 17.25
C ARG A 114 -4.60 -3.83 16.97
N ARG A 115 -4.51 -2.56 17.34
CA ARG A 115 -3.31 -1.71 17.19
C ARG A 115 -3.11 -0.86 18.43
N THR A 116 -1.84 -0.59 18.74
CA THR A 116 -1.51 0.41 19.77
C THR A 116 -1.94 1.82 19.32
N PRO A 117 -2.31 2.70 20.27
CA PRO A 117 -2.65 4.09 19.98
C PRO A 117 -1.55 4.84 19.19
N GLU A 118 -0.29 4.61 19.56
CA GLU A 118 0.89 5.18 18.94
C GLU A 118 1.03 4.72 17.50
N TRP A 119 0.84 3.43 17.23
CA TRP A 119 0.91 2.90 15.86
C TRP A 119 -0.14 3.54 14.96
N VAL A 120 -1.37 3.75 15.47
CA VAL A 120 -2.44 4.41 14.72
C VAL A 120 -2.05 5.85 14.38
N MET A 121 -1.55 6.62 15.36
CA MET A 121 -1.13 7.99 15.11
C MET A 121 0.11 8.07 14.20
N ASN A 122 1.08 7.18 14.34
CA ASN A 122 2.25 7.10 13.45
C ASN A 122 1.84 6.73 12.02
N MET A 123 0.85 5.86 11.83
CA MET A 123 0.31 5.56 10.51
C MET A 123 -0.38 6.78 9.87
N ILE A 124 -1.09 7.60 10.66
CA ILE A 124 -1.73 8.83 10.19
C ILE A 124 -0.69 9.89 9.80
N LEU A 125 0.34 10.07 10.63
CA LEU A 125 1.32 11.16 10.49
C LEU A 125 2.48 10.81 9.54
N ASN A 126 2.82 9.53 9.42
CA ASN A 126 4.01 9.06 8.71
C ASN A 126 3.75 7.81 7.84
N PRO A 127 2.69 7.77 7.02
CA PRO A 127 2.29 6.53 6.33
C PRO A 127 3.35 6.00 5.35
N GLN A 128 4.16 6.87 4.76
CA GLN A 128 5.16 6.50 3.76
C GLN A 128 6.32 5.72 4.40
N GLU A 129 6.88 6.22 5.50
CA GLU A 129 7.96 5.54 6.21
C GLU A 129 7.45 4.29 6.94
N MET A 130 6.24 4.35 7.51
CA MET A 130 5.55 3.18 8.05
C MET A 130 5.52 2.04 7.04
N VAL A 131 5.01 2.29 5.83
CA VAL A 131 5.00 1.28 4.75
C VAL A 131 6.42 0.84 4.34
N GLN A 132 7.45 1.67 4.46
CA GLN A 132 8.82 1.27 4.12
C GLN A 132 9.48 0.40 5.19
N GLN A 133 9.11 0.54 6.46
CA GLN A 133 9.85 -0.04 7.57
C GLN A 133 9.02 -0.99 8.44
N ASP A 134 7.76 -0.64 8.75
CA ASP A 134 6.85 -1.45 9.56
C ASP A 134 6.30 -2.65 8.75
N PRO A 135 6.52 -3.91 9.19
CA PRO A 135 6.06 -5.09 8.47
C PRO A 135 4.55 -5.14 8.28
N LEU A 136 3.78 -4.70 9.28
CA LEU A 136 2.32 -4.74 9.23
C LEU A 136 1.77 -3.73 8.23
N ALA A 137 2.34 -2.52 8.18
CA ALA A 137 1.99 -1.51 7.17
C ALA A 137 2.30 -1.99 5.74
N LYS A 138 3.39 -2.73 5.53
CA LYS A 138 3.71 -3.38 4.23
C LYS A 138 2.64 -4.37 3.82
N GLU A 139 2.22 -5.22 4.73
CA GLU A 139 1.20 -6.22 4.45
C GLU A 139 -0.18 -5.59 4.23
N LEU A 140 -0.51 -4.51 4.97
CA LEU A 140 -1.70 -3.71 4.69
C LEU A 140 -1.66 -3.13 3.28
N LEU A 141 -0.53 -2.56 2.83
CA LEU A 141 -0.42 -2.08 1.46
C LEU A 141 -0.75 -3.18 0.44
N GLN A 142 -0.24 -4.40 0.65
CA GLN A 142 -0.53 -5.55 -0.22
C GLN A 142 -2.01 -5.96 -0.18
N GLU A 143 -2.61 -6.05 1.00
CA GLU A 143 -4.03 -6.40 1.19
C GLU A 143 -5.00 -5.41 0.53
N PHE A 144 -4.60 -4.14 0.44
CA PHE A 144 -5.38 -3.05 -0.16
C PHE A 144 -4.89 -2.69 -1.58
N ASN A 145 -4.44 -3.71 -2.32
CA ASN A 145 -4.12 -3.64 -3.76
C ASN A 145 -3.02 -2.63 -4.11
N GLY A 146 -2.08 -2.39 -3.20
CA GLY A 146 -1.02 -1.42 -3.41
C GLY A 146 -1.47 0.04 -3.30
N SER A 147 -2.67 0.31 -2.77
CA SER A 147 -3.16 1.68 -2.58
C SER A 147 -2.46 2.32 -1.38
N PRO A 148 -1.54 3.29 -1.57
CA PRO A 148 -0.82 3.88 -0.46
C PRO A 148 -1.72 4.84 0.32
N MET A 149 -1.57 4.87 1.64
CA MET A 149 -2.12 5.97 2.44
C MET A 149 -1.26 7.22 2.23
N SER A 150 -1.83 8.27 1.67
CA SER A 150 -1.12 9.54 1.47
C SER A 150 -0.95 10.29 2.79
N ASN A 151 0.19 10.97 2.97
CA ASN A 151 0.38 11.88 4.10
C ASN A 151 -0.49 13.12 3.89
N GLN A 152 -1.42 13.38 4.81
CA GLN A 152 -2.37 14.50 4.74
C GLN A 152 -1.81 15.80 5.36
N GLY A 153 -0.56 15.81 5.83
CA GLY A 153 0.05 16.96 6.49
C GLY A 153 -0.59 17.30 7.83
N LEU A 154 -1.14 16.31 8.52
CA LEU A 154 -1.80 16.48 9.81
C LEU A 154 -0.77 16.77 10.92
N THR A 155 -1.20 17.60 11.87
CA THR A 155 -0.49 17.82 13.14
C THR A 155 -0.75 16.67 14.10
N GLU A 156 0.11 16.55 15.12
CA GLU A 156 -0.07 15.57 16.20
C GLU A 156 -1.41 15.74 16.91
N ASP A 157 -1.84 16.97 17.20
CA ASP A 157 -3.14 17.26 17.84
C ASP A 157 -4.32 16.79 16.98
N GLN A 158 -4.24 16.97 15.67
CA GLN A 158 -5.28 16.48 14.76
C GLN A 158 -5.30 14.94 14.72
N ALA A 159 -4.13 14.29 14.70
CA ALA A 159 -4.05 12.84 14.77
C ALA A 159 -4.58 12.31 16.12
N ARG A 160 -4.28 13.00 17.23
CA ARG A 160 -4.81 12.67 18.57
C ARG A 160 -6.32 12.84 18.63
N ALA A 161 -6.88 13.86 17.99
CA ALA A 161 -8.32 14.05 17.91
C ALA A 161 -9.00 12.93 17.10
N ILE A 162 -8.44 12.56 15.94
CA ILE A 162 -8.93 11.41 15.14
C ILE A 162 -8.88 10.12 15.96
N LEU A 163 -7.79 9.90 16.69
CA LEU A 163 -7.63 8.74 17.58
C LEU A 163 -8.74 8.70 18.65
N GLU A 164 -9.07 9.85 19.26
CA GLU A 164 -10.18 9.95 20.21
C GLU A 164 -11.51 9.59 19.57
N TYR A 165 -11.75 10.09 18.36
CA TYR A 165 -12.92 9.70 17.58
C TYR A 165 -12.98 8.19 17.35
N PHE A 166 -11.85 7.55 17.03
CA PHE A 166 -11.79 6.10 16.84
C PHE A 166 -12.15 5.30 18.10
N ARG A 167 -11.93 5.82 19.31
CA ARG A 167 -12.39 5.18 20.56
C ARG A 167 -13.91 5.01 20.63
N THR A 168 -14.67 5.78 19.83
CA THR A 168 -16.13 5.69 19.74
C THR A 168 -16.62 4.71 18.67
N LEU A 169 -15.74 4.22 17.80
CA LEU A 169 -16.08 3.35 16.68
C LEU A 169 -15.88 1.89 17.06
N LYS A 170 -16.98 1.20 17.34
CA LYS A 170 -17.03 -0.26 17.54
C LYS A 170 -17.21 -0.99 16.22
#